data_AF-A0A0T6BEH0-F1
#
_entry.id   AF-A0A0T6BEH0-F1
#
_cell.length_a   1.000
_cell.length_b   1.000
_cell.length_c   1.000
_cell.angle_alpha   90.00
_cell.angle_beta   90.00
_cell.angle_gamma   90.00
#
_symmetry.space_group_name_H-M   'P 1'
#
loop_
_entity.id
_entity.type
_entity.pdbx_description
1 polymer ?
#
loop_
_entity_poly.entity_id
_entity_poly.type
_entity_poly.pdbx_seq_one_letter_code
_entity_poly.pdbx_strand_id
1 'polypeptide(L)'
;ATQNDWVVTDCDQSVLSMRCPEEYVNVGLADIVVWVDPLDGTSEYAQGLLDHVTVLIGLSVKGRAVAGIIHQPYYNWLNDAEKIGRTIWGLVGLGVGGYIPQTTVEGKLIITTTRSHSNALVQEALDALKPDEVLRVGG
;
A
#
# COMPACT_ATOMS: atom_id res chain seq x y z
N ALA A 1 27.82 -6.94 7.26
CA ALA A 1 26.56 -7.71 7.30
C ALA A 1 26.74 -8.90 6.37
N THR A 2 26.50 -10.11 6.86
CA THR A 2 26.42 -11.28 5.99
C THR A 2 25.05 -11.29 5.31
N GLN A 3 24.96 -11.89 4.12
CA GLN A 3 23.75 -11.84 3.28
C GLN A 3 22.47 -12.38 3.96
N ASN A 4 22.63 -13.18 5.03
CA ASN A 4 21.53 -13.75 5.81
C ASN A 4 20.93 -12.80 6.86
N ASP A 5 21.57 -11.67 7.17
CA ASP A 5 21.09 -10.79 8.24
C ASP A 5 19.85 -9.96 7.84
N TRP A 6 19.50 -9.92 6.54
CA TRP A 6 18.42 -9.10 5.99
C TRP A 6 17.14 -9.88 5.67
N VAL A 7 17.18 -11.21 5.77
CA VAL A 7 16.02 -12.05 5.47
C VAL A 7 15.28 -12.33 6.77
N VAL A 8 14.12 -11.69 6.94
CA VAL A 8 13.20 -12.04 8.03
C VAL A 8 12.65 -13.42 7.74
N THR A 9 12.94 -14.37 8.62
CA THR A 9 12.44 -15.76 8.52
C THR A 9 11.25 -16.00 9.47
N ASP A 10 11.01 -15.07 10.38
CA ASP A 10 9.89 -15.11 11.30
C ASP A 10 8.58 -14.74 10.59
N CYS A 11 7.50 -15.40 11.00
CA CYS A 11 6.15 -15.12 10.50
C CYS A 11 5.31 -14.51 11.62
N ASP A 12 4.45 -13.56 11.26
CA ASP A 12 3.49 -12.97 12.21
C ASP A 12 2.44 -14.01 12.62
N GLN A 13 2.50 -14.43 13.88
CA GLN A 13 1.60 -15.45 14.43
C GLN A 13 0.13 -15.00 14.45
N SER A 14 -0.13 -13.69 14.54
CA SER A 14 -1.49 -13.17 14.48
C SER A 14 -2.11 -13.43 13.12
N VAL A 15 -1.33 -13.28 12.03
CA VAL A 15 -1.74 -13.57 10.66
C VAL A 15 -1.88 -15.08 10.44
N LEU A 16 -0.93 -15.87 10.92
CA LEU A 16 -0.99 -17.34 10.78
C LEU A 16 -2.17 -17.98 11.52
N SER A 17 -2.65 -17.34 12.60
CA SER A 17 -3.85 -17.81 13.31
C SER A 17 -5.16 -17.55 12.56
N MET A 18 -5.14 -16.74 11.51
CA MET A 18 -6.34 -16.43 10.72
C MET A 18 -6.66 -17.55 9.74
N ARG A 19 -7.95 -17.83 9.53
CA ARG A 19 -8.39 -18.86 8.60
C ARG A 19 -8.36 -18.32 7.16
N CYS A 20 -7.49 -18.90 6.33
CA CYS A 20 -7.47 -18.60 4.89
C CYS A 20 -8.85 -18.88 4.26
N PRO A 21 -9.42 -17.96 3.46
CA PRO A 21 -10.68 -18.18 2.77
C PRO A 21 -10.62 -19.40 1.84
N GLU A 22 -11.71 -20.18 1.80
CA GLU A 22 -11.74 -21.50 1.13
C GLU A 22 -11.37 -21.43 -0.36
N GLU A 23 -11.74 -20.33 -1.03
CA GLU A 23 -11.43 -20.05 -2.43
C GLU A 23 -9.93 -19.89 -2.73
N TYR A 24 -9.09 -19.64 -1.71
CA TYR A 24 -7.64 -19.46 -1.84
C TYR A 24 -6.81 -20.65 -1.34
N VAL A 25 -7.40 -21.60 -0.62
CA VAL A 25 -6.68 -22.72 0.01
C VAL A 25 -6.00 -23.64 -1.03
N ASN A 26 -6.67 -23.88 -2.16
CA ASN A 26 -6.23 -24.86 -3.18
C ASN A 26 -5.99 -24.23 -4.55
N VAL A 27 -5.58 -22.96 -4.60
CA VAL A 27 -5.26 -22.29 -5.87
C VAL A 27 -3.96 -22.87 -6.43
N GLY A 28 -3.98 -23.29 -7.70
CA GLY A 28 -2.79 -23.76 -8.39
C GLY A 28 -1.83 -22.61 -8.69
N LEU A 29 -0.52 -22.86 -8.61
CA LEU A 29 0.51 -21.84 -8.87
C LEU A 29 0.38 -21.17 -10.25
N ALA A 30 -0.09 -21.91 -11.26
CA ALA A 30 -0.30 -21.39 -12.61
C ALA A 30 -1.41 -20.32 -12.70
N ASP A 31 -2.33 -20.31 -11.73
CA ASP A 31 -3.40 -19.31 -11.64
C ASP A 31 -2.96 -18.05 -10.87
N ILE A 32 -1.77 -18.06 -10.26
CA ILE A 32 -1.26 -16.98 -9.42
C ILE A 32 -0.28 -16.13 -10.23
N VAL A 33 -0.50 -14.82 -10.21
CA VAL A 33 0.45 -13.84 -10.74
C VAL A 33 0.79 -12.84 -9.63
N VAL A 34 2.09 -12.67 -9.39
CA VAL A 34 2.63 -11.68 -8.43
C VAL A 34 3.13 -10.47 -9.21
N TRP A 35 2.63 -9.29 -8.85
CA TRP A 35 3.02 -8.00 -9.39
C TRP A 35 3.87 -7.29 -8.35
N VAL A 36 5.06 -6.83 -8.73
CA VAL A 36 6.00 -6.20 -7.80
C VAL A 36 6.36 -4.82 -8.33
N ASP A 37 6.10 -3.80 -7.50
CA ASP A 37 6.76 -2.49 -7.63
C ASP A 37 7.77 -2.35 -6.47
N PRO A 38 9.07 -2.47 -6.76
CA PRO A 38 10.09 -2.46 -5.71
C PRO A 38 10.30 -1.08 -5.08
N LEU A 39 9.85 0.00 -5.73
CA LEU A 39 9.97 1.37 -5.22
C LEU A 39 8.97 2.28 -5.94
N ASP A 40 7.80 2.41 -5.36
CA ASP A 40 6.81 3.43 -5.75
C ASP A 40 7.09 4.75 -4.99
N GLY A 41 6.78 5.88 -5.63
CA GLY A 41 7.19 7.20 -5.15
C GLY A 41 8.66 7.54 -5.46
N THR A 42 9.21 7.05 -6.58
CA THR A 42 10.63 7.24 -6.96
C THR A 42 11.02 8.73 -7.03
N SER A 43 10.14 9.59 -7.53
CA SER A 43 10.41 11.04 -7.64
C SER A 43 10.46 11.71 -6.26
N GLU A 44 9.58 11.31 -5.36
CA GLU A 44 9.51 11.74 -3.97
C GLU A 44 10.74 11.28 -3.19
N TYR A 45 11.17 10.03 -3.38
CA TYR A 45 12.42 9.50 -2.82
C TYR A 45 13.63 10.34 -3.22
N ALA A 46 13.77 10.66 -4.51
CA ALA A 46 14.86 11.49 -5.01
C ALA A 46 14.85 12.93 -4.44
N GLN A 47 13.68 13.40 -4.01
CA GLN A 47 13.48 14.72 -3.38
C GLN A 47 13.58 14.68 -1.84
N GLY A 48 13.84 13.52 -1.25
CA GLY A 48 13.93 13.36 0.21
C GLY A 48 12.58 13.29 0.94
N LEU A 49 11.49 13.06 0.21
CA LEU A 49 10.14 12.93 0.74
C LEU A 49 9.85 11.45 1.03
N LEU A 50 10.55 10.95 2.05
CA LEU A 50 10.72 9.51 2.28
C LEU A 50 9.44 8.80 2.74
N ASP A 51 8.55 9.50 3.42
CA ASP A 51 7.25 9.00 3.91
C ASP A 51 6.26 8.66 2.79
N HIS A 52 6.51 9.16 1.58
CA HIS A 52 5.74 8.83 0.38
C HIS A 52 6.19 7.52 -0.30
N VAL A 53 7.32 6.95 0.10
CA VAL A 53 7.86 5.76 -0.58
C VAL A 53 7.17 4.50 -0.11
N THR A 54 6.74 3.68 -1.07
CA THR A 54 6.18 2.35 -0.79
C THR A 54 6.88 1.25 -1.61
N VAL A 55 6.84 0.03 -1.10
CA VAL A 55 7.12 -1.20 -1.83
C VAL A 55 5.80 -1.95 -1.96
N LEU A 56 5.42 -2.29 -3.19
CA LEU A 56 4.13 -2.88 -3.50
C LEU A 56 4.30 -4.31 -4.00
N ILE A 57 3.58 -5.25 -3.40
CA ILE A 57 3.46 -6.62 -3.88
C ILE A 57 1.98 -6.95 -4.01
N GLY A 58 1.48 -7.01 -5.24
CA GLY A 58 0.11 -7.40 -5.55
C GLY A 58 0.03 -8.88 -5.93
N LEU A 59 -1.00 -9.59 -5.45
CA LEU A 59 -1.29 -10.95 -5.83
C LEU A 59 -2.62 -11.00 -6.56
N SER A 60 -2.60 -11.63 -7.74
CA SER A 60 -3.80 -11.89 -8.51
C SER A 60 -4.00 -13.39 -8.74
N VAL A 61 -5.26 -13.83 -8.69
CA VAL A 61 -5.69 -15.19 -8.98
C VAL A 61 -6.64 -15.15 -10.16
N LYS A 62 -6.32 -15.89 -11.23
CA LYS A 62 -7.13 -15.94 -12.48
C LYS A 62 -7.44 -14.54 -13.03
N GLY A 63 -6.44 -13.65 -12.99
CA GLY A 63 -6.54 -12.29 -13.50
C GLY A 63 -7.27 -11.29 -12.60
N ARG A 64 -7.69 -11.67 -11.39
CA ARG A 64 -8.30 -10.75 -10.41
C ARG A 64 -7.33 -10.49 -9.26
N ALA A 65 -7.12 -9.23 -8.88
CA ALA A 65 -6.36 -8.89 -7.68
C ALA A 65 -7.12 -9.36 -6.43
N VAL A 66 -6.46 -10.14 -5.56
CA VAL A 66 -7.08 -10.75 -4.37
C VAL A 66 -6.32 -10.48 -3.09
N ALA A 67 -5.01 -10.23 -3.18
CA ALA A 67 -4.18 -9.88 -2.03
C ALA A 67 -3.16 -8.82 -2.39
N GLY A 68 -2.65 -8.14 -1.36
CA GLY A 68 -1.63 -7.12 -1.53
C GLY A 68 -0.84 -6.90 -0.26
N ILE A 69 0.42 -6.51 -0.44
CA ILE A 69 1.33 -6.05 0.60
C ILE A 69 1.81 -4.66 0.19
N ILE A 70 1.74 -3.72 1.14
CA ILE A 70 2.27 -2.37 1.02
C ILE A 70 3.24 -2.19 2.17
N HIS A 71 4.54 -2.13 1.89
CA HIS A 71 5.53 -1.78 2.88
C HIS A 71 5.91 -0.30 2.73
N GLN A 72 5.85 0.46 3.81
CA GLN A 72 6.28 1.86 3.87
C GLN A 72 7.56 1.93 4.69
N PRO A 73 8.76 1.95 4.06
CA PRO A 73 10.02 1.79 4.77
C PRO A 73 10.31 2.91 5.76
N TYR A 74 9.86 4.14 5.46
CA TYR A 74 10.14 5.33 6.27
C TYR A 74 8.93 5.80 7.07
N TYR A 75 7.92 4.95 7.27
CA TYR A 75 6.83 5.31 8.18
C TYR A 75 7.39 5.69 9.56
N ASN A 76 6.90 6.79 10.16
CA ASN A 76 7.36 7.34 11.44
C ASN A 76 8.83 7.77 11.55
N TRP A 77 9.59 7.88 10.44
CA TRP A 77 11.03 8.18 10.48
C TRP A 77 11.41 9.51 11.16
N LEU A 78 10.52 10.50 11.20
CA LEU A 78 10.72 11.78 11.88
C LEU A 78 10.24 11.79 13.35
N ASN A 79 9.35 10.86 13.72
CA ASN A 79 8.61 10.91 14.98
C ASN A 79 9.08 9.86 15.99
N ASP A 80 9.56 8.71 15.52
CA ASP A 80 9.99 7.59 16.36
C ASP A 80 11.10 6.80 15.65
N ALA A 81 12.36 7.11 16.01
CA ALA A 81 13.53 6.47 15.41
C ALA A 81 13.65 4.96 15.73
N GLU A 82 12.91 4.47 16.74
CA GLU A 82 12.89 3.06 17.11
C GLU A 82 11.78 2.26 16.39
N LYS A 83 10.80 2.96 15.78
CA LYS A 83 9.66 2.34 15.06
C LYS A 83 9.55 2.85 13.63
N ILE A 84 10.67 2.77 12.92
CA ILE A 84 10.73 3.13 11.51
C ILE A 84 10.16 1.97 10.68
N GLY A 85 9.22 2.33 9.81
CA GLY A 85 8.63 1.42 8.85
C GLY A 85 7.35 0.75 9.33
N ARG A 86 6.51 0.36 8.37
CA ARG A 86 5.34 -0.49 8.61
C ARG A 86 5.02 -1.34 7.39
N THR A 87 4.34 -2.46 7.62
CA THR A 87 3.82 -3.32 6.55
C THR A 87 2.32 -3.45 6.70
N ILE A 88 1.61 -3.03 5.67
CA ILE A 88 0.17 -3.19 5.52
C ILE A 88 -0.06 -4.37 4.59
N TRP A 89 -1.10 -5.15 4.87
CA TRP A 89 -1.49 -6.27 4.01
C TRP A 89 -3.00 -6.37 3.91
N GLY A 90 -3.47 -7.03 2.85
CA GLY A 90 -4.87 -7.35 2.66
C GLY A 90 -5.07 -8.63 1.86
N LEU A 91 -6.16 -9.33 2.17
CA LEU A 91 -6.65 -10.49 1.42
C LEU A 91 -8.18 -10.42 1.39
N VAL A 92 -8.76 -10.50 0.18
CA VAL A 92 -10.21 -10.53 -0.03
C VAL A 92 -10.81 -11.66 0.81
N GLY A 93 -11.90 -11.40 1.51
CA GLY A 93 -12.56 -12.38 2.39
C GLY A 93 -11.88 -12.62 3.75
N LEU A 94 -10.64 -12.16 3.96
CA LEU A 94 -9.96 -12.22 5.26
C LEU A 94 -9.95 -10.87 5.98
N GLY A 95 -9.66 -9.79 5.23
CA GLY A 95 -9.57 -8.43 5.76
C GLY A 95 -8.23 -7.78 5.46
N VAL A 96 -7.87 -6.79 6.28
CA VAL A 96 -6.66 -5.98 6.16
C VAL A 96 -5.98 -5.83 7.52
N GLY A 97 -4.67 -5.65 7.53
CA GLY A 97 -3.86 -5.49 8.74
C GLY A 97 -2.68 -4.54 8.55
N GLY A 98 -1.99 -4.22 9.63
CA GLY A 98 -0.80 -3.35 9.61
C GLY A 98 -1.08 -1.84 9.69
N TYR A 99 -2.34 -1.45 9.89
CA TYR A 99 -2.73 -0.07 10.17
C TYR A 99 -4.02 0.00 10.99
N ILE A 100 -4.32 1.17 11.53
CA ILE A 100 -5.59 1.46 12.21
C ILE A 100 -6.46 2.24 11.23
N PRO A 101 -7.61 1.70 10.79
CA PRO A 101 -8.55 2.43 9.94
C PRO A 101 -9.01 3.72 10.60
N GLN A 102 -9.01 4.80 9.83
CA GLN A 102 -9.54 6.09 10.26
C GLN A 102 -10.73 6.46 9.37
N THR A 103 -11.77 7.01 9.98
CA THR A 103 -12.91 7.56 9.27
C THR A 103 -12.55 8.91 8.68
N THR A 104 -13.08 9.21 7.50
CA THR A 104 -12.95 10.53 6.88
C THR A 104 -13.75 11.58 7.67
N VAL A 105 -13.45 12.85 7.43
CA VAL A 105 -14.24 13.96 8.00
C VAL A 105 -15.64 13.92 7.42
N GLU A 106 -16.65 13.81 8.28
CA GLU A 106 -18.06 13.75 7.86
C GLU A 106 -18.45 15.01 7.08
N GLY A 107 -19.16 14.83 5.97
CA GLY A 107 -19.66 15.92 5.13
C GLY A 107 -18.61 16.63 4.27
N LYS A 108 -17.36 16.15 4.20
CA LYS A 108 -16.33 16.69 3.31
C LYS A 108 -15.92 15.71 2.21
N LEU A 109 -15.82 16.20 0.98
CA LEU A 109 -15.21 15.50 -0.15
C LEU A 109 -13.74 15.95 -0.28
N ILE A 110 -12.83 15.10 0.20
CA ILE A 110 -11.38 15.29 0.05
C ILE A 110 -10.90 14.39 -1.09
N ILE A 111 -10.29 14.96 -2.13
CA ILE A 111 -9.75 14.20 -3.26
C ILE A 111 -8.23 14.23 -3.24
N THR A 112 -7.62 13.07 -3.23
CA THR A 112 -6.17 12.91 -3.41
C THR A 112 -5.86 12.59 -4.87
N THR A 113 -4.89 13.28 -5.46
CA THR A 113 -4.43 13.05 -6.83
C THR A 113 -2.93 13.23 -6.96
N THR A 114 -2.40 12.87 -8.14
CA THR A 114 -0.98 12.95 -8.47
C THR A 114 -0.41 14.35 -8.26
N ARG A 115 0.75 14.41 -7.59
CA ARG A 115 1.56 15.62 -7.46
C ARG A 115 2.31 15.97 -8.75
N SER A 116 2.85 14.97 -9.43
CA SER A 116 3.86 15.14 -10.47
C SER A 116 3.34 14.91 -11.90
N HIS A 117 2.17 14.29 -12.08
CA HIS A 117 1.65 13.89 -13.39
C HIS A 117 0.23 14.41 -13.67
N SER A 118 -0.07 15.65 -13.27
CA SER A 118 -1.39 16.26 -13.53
C SER A 118 -1.54 16.71 -14.99
N ASN A 119 -2.78 16.73 -15.50
CA ASN A 119 -3.10 17.25 -16.84
C ASN A 119 -4.51 17.89 -16.86
N ALA A 120 -4.94 18.39 -18.04
CA ALA A 120 -6.25 19.03 -18.21
C ALA A 120 -7.43 18.10 -17.85
N LEU A 121 -7.35 16.81 -18.21
CA LEU A 121 -8.39 15.83 -17.90
C LEU A 121 -8.53 15.60 -16.39
N VAL A 122 -7.41 15.57 -15.66
CA VAL A 122 -7.44 15.49 -14.18
C VAL A 122 -8.11 16.72 -13.60
N GLN A 123 -7.83 17.91 -14.14
CA GLN A 123 -8.45 19.15 -13.65
C GLN A 123 -9.96 19.20 -13.94
N GLU A 124 -10.39 18.83 -15.15
CA GLU A 124 -11.81 18.75 -15.51
C GLU A 124 -12.56 17.77 -14.59
N ALA A 125 -11.96 16.64 -14.24
CA ALA A 125 -12.55 15.69 -13.30
C ALA A 125 -12.69 16.29 -11.88
N LEU A 126 -11.67 17.01 -11.40
CA LEU A 126 -11.74 17.71 -10.11
C LEU A 126 -12.85 18.78 -10.10
N ASP A 127 -12.94 19.57 -11.17
CA ASP A 127 -13.93 20.64 -11.29
C ASP A 127 -15.37 20.08 -11.33
N ALA A 128 -15.56 18.91 -11.95
CA ALA A 128 -16.84 18.22 -11.97
C ALA A 128 -17.23 17.66 -10.60
N LEU A 129 -16.26 17.16 -9.83
CA LEU A 129 -16.48 16.57 -8.50
C LEU A 129 -16.68 17.62 -7.40
N LYS A 130 -16.21 18.86 -7.59
CA LYS A 130 -16.30 19.97 -6.65
C LYS A 130 -15.85 19.59 -5.22
N PRO A 131 -14.61 19.10 -5.04
CA PRO A 131 -14.10 18.73 -3.74
C PRO A 131 -13.98 19.93 -2.81
N ASP A 132 -14.17 19.70 -1.51
CA ASP A 132 -13.87 20.69 -0.47
C ASP A 132 -12.35 20.90 -0.32
N GLU A 133 -11.57 19.86 -0.59
CA GLU A 133 -10.10 19.88 -0.50
C GLU A 133 -9.46 18.96 -1.53
N VAL A 134 -8.34 19.40 -2.11
CA VAL A 134 -7.53 18.59 -3.04
C VAL A 134 -6.13 18.40 -2.49
N LEU A 135 -5.77 17.16 -2.20
CA LEU A 135 -4.42 16.77 -1.79
C LEU A 135 -3.63 16.32 -3.03
N ARG A 136 -2.49 16.95 -3.29
CA ARG A 136 -1.61 16.60 -4.42
C ARG A 136 -0.33 15.95 -3.89
N VAL A 137 -0.31 14.63 -3.89
CA VAL A 137 0.79 13.81 -3.35
C VAL A 137 1.24 12.77 -4.38
N GLY A 138 2.48 12.30 -4.25
CA GLY A 138 2.99 11.14 -4.99
C GLY A 138 3.29 10.01 -4.01
N GLY A 139 3.36 8.78 -4.53
CA GLY A 139 3.40 7.57 -3.71
C GLY A 139 2.03 7.16 -3.16
#